data_AF-A0AAX1QNC9-F1
#
_entry.id   AF-A0AAX1QNC9-F1
#
_cell.length_a   1.000
_cell.length_b   1.000
_cell.length_c   1.000
_cell.angle_alpha   90.00
_cell.angle_beta   90.00
_cell.angle_gamma   90.00
#
_symmetry.space_group_name_H-M   'P 1'
#
loop_
_entity.id
_entity.type
_entity.pdbx_description
1 polymer ?
#
loop_
_entity_poly.entity_id
_entity_poly.type
_entity_poly.pdbx_seq_one_letter_code
_entity_poly.pdbx_strand_id
1 'polypeptide(L)'
;MEDFDRDSQGERIWLSEVLGNVAGFISIWEPDNFIHHLYVATEYQGQGVGSMLLNGAKMKYGNLSLKCMVQNQKALNFYLSQGFEIVSQVDDELGGYYYMSFSAQT
;
A
#
# COMPACT_ATOMS: atom_id res chain seq x y z
N MET A 1 -10.66 16.00 18.64
CA MET A 1 -9.66 14.93 18.83
C MET A 1 -10.38 13.58 18.86
N GLU A 2 -11.48 13.45 19.61
CA GLU A 2 -12.33 12.25 19.61
C GLU A 2 -12.91 11.85 18.24
N ASP A 3 -13.22 12.81 17.37
CA ASP A 3 -13.75 12.48 16.04
C ASP A 3 -12.72 11.78 15.14
N PHE A 4 -11.43 12.15 15.23
CA PHE A 4 -10.37 11.54 14.42
C PHE A 4 -10.09 10.10 14.85
N ASP A 5 -10.06 9.84 16.16
CA ASP A 5 -9.84 8.50 16.69
C ASP A 5 -11.00 7.57 16.37
N ARG A 6 -12.23 8.10 16.31
CA ARG A 6 -13.42 7.31 15.94
C ARG A 6 -13.47 7.02 14.44
N ASP A 7 -13.10 7.98 13.60
CA ASP A 7 -13.13 7.85 12.14
C ASP A 7 -11.89 7.11 11.58
N SER A 8 -10.83 6.95 12.37
CA SER A 8 -9.64 6.15 12.03
C SER A 8 -9.61 4.76 12.69
N GLN A 9 -10.67 4.36 13.42
CA GLN A 9 -10.74 3.00 13.98
C GLN A 9 -10.69 1.96 12.88
N GLY A 10 -9.67 1.11 12.91
CA GLY A 10 -9.42 0.08 11.89
C GLY A 10 -8.32 0.45 10.89
N GLU A 11 -7.87 1.70 10.86
CA GLU A 11 -6.70 2.09 10.09
C GLU A 11 -5.43 1.87 10.91
N ARG A 12 -4.46 1.16 10.33
CA ARG A 12 -3.15 0.96 10.92
C ARG A 12 -2.07 1.56 10.04
N ILE A 13 -1.26 2.45 10.62
CA ILE A 13 -0.15 3.11 9.93
C ILE A 13 1.16 2.55 10.46
N TRP A 14 2.04 2.10 9.56
CA TRP A 14 3.42 1.75 9.89
C TRP A 14 4.39 2.71 9.22
N LEU A 15 5.44 3.06 9.95
CA LEU A 15 6.51 3.93 9.49
C LEU A 15 7.77 3.11 9.24
N SER A 16 8.50 3.49 8.20
CA SER A 16 9.89 3.09 8.01
C SER A 16 10.77 4.27 8.33
N GLU A 17 11.77 4.07 9.19
CA GLU A 17 12.73 5.10 9.55
C GLU A 17 14.14 4.71 9.09
N VAL A 18 14.89 5.71 8.60
CA VAL A 18 16.30 5.58 8.24
C VAL A 18 17.07 6.66 9.01
N LEU A 19 17.93 6.23 9.93
CA LEU A 19 18.72 7.11 10.80
C LEU A 19 17.85 8.15 11.55
N GLY A 20 16.67 7.74 12.01
CA GLY A 20 15.72 8.60 12.74
C GLY A 20 14.85 9.52 11.87
N ASN A 21 14.96 9.44 10.54
CA ASN A 21 14.07 10.17 9.62
C ASN A 21 13.02 9.23 9.04
N VAL A 22 11.77 9.70 8.95
CA VAL A 22 10.69 8.94 8.31
C VAL A 22 10.96 8.84 6.82
N ALA A 23 11.31 7.64 6.37
CA ALA A 23 11.63 7.33 4.97
C ALA A 23 10.39 6.91 4.16
N GLY A 24 9.32 6.48 4.82
CA GLY A 24 8.08 6.12 4.18
C GLY A 24 7.06 5.58 5.16
N PHE A 25 5.83 5.38 4.70
CA PHE A 25 4.76 4.79 5.48
C PHE A 25 3.82 3.94 4.63
N ILE A 26 3.13 3.02 5.29
CA ILE A 26 2.00 2.27 4.73
C ILE A 26 0.81 2.42 5.68
N SER A 27 -0.38 2.67 5.13
CA SER A 27 -1.64 2.68 5.87
C SER A 27 -2.54 1.57 5.37
N ILE A 28 -3.11 0.79 6.30
CA ILE A 28 -3.90 -0.39 6.03
C ILE A 28 -5.21 -0.29 6.80
N TRP A 29 -6.31 -0.38 6.07
CA TRP A 29 -7.63 -0.62 6.63
C TRP A 29 -7.77 -2.10 6.98
N GLU A 30 -7.58 -2.42 8.26
CA GLU A 30 -7.56 -3.79 8.78
C GLU A 30 -8.86 -4.58 8.57
N PRO A 31 -10.08 -4.00 8.55
CA PRO A 31 -11.30 -4.77 8.30
C PRO A 31 -11.30 -5.55 6.99
N ASP A 32 -10.65 -5.02 5.94
CA ASP A 32 -10.57 -5.65 4.61
C ASP A 32 -9.14 -5.93 4.15
N ASN A 33 -8.13 -5.72 5.02
CA ASN A 33 -6.71 -5.73 4.68
C ASN A 33 -6.38 -4.88 3.44
N PHE A 34 -7.03 -3.72 3.33
CA PHE A 34 -6.90 -2.83 2.17
C PHE A 34 -5.83 -1.77 2.41
N ILE A 35 -4.87 -1.66 1.51
CA ILE A 35 -3.82 -0.63 1.57
C ILE A 35 -4.40 0.67 1.02
N HIS A 36 -4.66 1.64 1.91
CA HIS A 36 -5.09 2.98 1.52
C HIS A 36 -3.92 3.79 0.96
N HIS A 37 -2.77 3.73 1.62
CA HIS A 37 -1.59 4.51 1.22
C HIS A 37 -0.30 3.70 1.36
N LEU A 38 0.59 3.84 0.38
CA LEU A 38 2.00 3.48 0.50
C LEU A 38 2.82 4.60 -0.14
N TYR A 39 3.61 5.28 0.68
CA TYR A 39 4.46 6.37 0.23
C TYR A 39 5.89 6.19 0.72
N VAL A 40 6.84 6.52 -0.15
CA VAL A 40 8.26 6.54 0.16
C VAL A 40 8.77 7.92 -0.23
N ALA A 41 9.41 8.60 0.73
CA ALA A 41 10.02 9.90 0.50
C ALA A 41 11.04 9.81 -0.65
N THR A 42 11.05 10.82 -1.52
CA THR A 42 11.72 10.79 -2.83
C THR A 42 13.19 10.37 -2.74
N GLU A 43 13.90 10.86 -1.73
CA GLU A 43 15.30 10.60 -1.42
C GLU A 43 15.58 9.14 -1.02
N TYR A 44 14.56 8.38 -0.58
CA TYR A 44 14.65 6.98 -0.19
C TYR A 44 14.03 6.00 -1.21
N GLN A 45 13.50 6.51 -2.33
CA GLN A 45 12.95 5.66 -3.38
C GLN A 45 14.05 4.84 -4.06
N GLY A 46 13.72 3.60 -4.46
CA GLY A 46 14.68 2.69 -5.07
C GLY A 46 15.65 2.02 -4.09
N GLN A 47 15.55 2.32 -2.79
CA GLN A 47 16.41 1.75 -1.74
C GLN A 47 15.74 0.60 -0.96
N GLY A 48 14.62 0.07 -1.45
CA GLY A 48 13.92 -1.06 -0.84
C GLY A 48 12.93 -0.71 0.29
N VAL A 49 12.78 0.57 0.67
CA VAL A 49 11.86 1.01 1.75
C VAL A 49 10.42 0.55 1.51
N GLY A 50 9.89 0.76 0.31
CA GLY A 50 8.53 0.35 -0.04
C GLY A 50 8.35 -1.18 0.03
N SER A 51 9.34 -1.95 -0.43
CA SER A 51 9.32 -3.41 -0.33
C SER A 51 9.38 -3.88 1.11
N MET A 52 10.16 -3.22 1.98
CA MET A 52 10.23 -3.57 3.40
C MET A 52 8.88 -3.36 4.09
N LEU A 53 8.25 -2.20 3.91
CA LEU A 53 6.91 -1.90 4.45
C LEU A 53 5.88 -2.92 3.95
N LEU A 54 5.86 -3.18 2.65
CA LEU A 54 4.89 -4.07 2.04
C LEU A 54 5.12 -5.54 2.46
N ASN A 55 6.36 -5.99 2.59
CA ASN A 55 6.67 -7.34 3.06
C ASN A 55 6.24 -7.56 4.51
N GLY A 56 6.45 -6.57 5.38
CA GLY A 56 5.91 -6.60 6.73
C GLY A 56 4.39 -6.79 6.70
N ALA A 57 3.69 -6.03 5.85
CA ALA A 57 2.24 -6.09 5.75
C ALA A 57 1.79 -7.49 5.28
N LYS A 58 2.41 -8.01 4.21
CA LYS A 58 2.11 -9.35 3.70
C LYS A 58 2.29 -10.44 4.75
N MET A 59 3.38 -10.38 5.52
CA MET A 59 3.63 -11.36 6.59
C MET A 59 2.58 -11.31 7.69
N LYS A 60 2.04 -10.12 8.00
CA LYS A 60 1.03 -9.97 9.05
C LYS A 60 -0.38 -10.38 8.61
N TYR A 61 -0.79 -9.95 7.41
CA TYR A 61 -2.19 -10.08 6.98
C TYR A 61 -2.44 -11.29 6.06
N GLY A 62 -1.42 -11.81 5.38
CA GLY A 62 -1.52 -12.97 4.49
C GLY A 62 -2.23 -12.70 3.16
N ASN A 63 -3.24 -11.83 3.15
CA ASN A 63 -3.84 -11.24 1.97
C ASN A 63 -3.87 -9.72 2.09
N LEU A 64 -3.78 -9.03 0.95
CA LEU A 64 -3.82 -7.57 0.86
C LEU A 64 -4.48 -7.17 -0.45
N SER A 65 -5.15 -6.02 -0.47
CA SER A 65 -5.67 -5.43 -1.71
C SER A 65 -5.43 -3.93 -1.75
N LEU A 66 -5.47 -3.35 -2.95
CA LEU A 66 -5.27 -1.92 -3.16
C LEU A 66 -5.88 -1.45 -4.48
N LYS A 67 -6.01 -0.12 -4.60
CA LYS A 67 -6.26 0.55 -5.88
C LYS A 67 -4.95 1.17 -6.38
N CYS A 68 -4.61 0.90 -7.63
CA CYS A 68 -3.48 1.52 -8.32
C CYS A 68 -4.00 2.31 -9.51
N MET A 69 -3.80 3.63 -9.50
CA MET A 69 -4.21 4.49 -10.63
C MET A 69 -3.55 4.00 -11.93
N VAL A 70 -4.30 3.93 -13.03
CA VAL A 70 -3.80 3.42 -14.33
C VAL A 70 -2.60 4.22 -14.81
N GLN A 71 -2.58 5.52 -14.57
CA GLN A 71 -1.49 6.43 -14.96
C GLN A 71 -0.20 6.21 -14.15
N ASN A 72 -0.27 5.58 -12.97
CA ASN A 72 0.90 5.39 -12.10
C ASN A 72 1.66 4.11 -12.46
N GLN A 73 2.27 4.08 -13.64
CA GLN A 73 3.00 2.91 -14.14
C GLN A 73 4.13 2.47 -13.20
N LYS A 74 4.74 3.41 -12.46
CA LYS A 74 5.77 3.11 -11.46
C LYS A 74 5.21 2.27 -10.31
N ALA A 75 4.06 2.69 -9.75
CA ALA A 75 3.39 1.93 -8.69
C ALA A 75 2.85 0.59 -9.21
N LEU A 76 2.27 0.57 -10.41
CA LEU A 76 1.77 -0.66 -11.03
C LEU A 76 2.89 -1.70 -11.19
N ASN A 77 4.01 -1.32 -11.80
CA ASN A 77 5.17 -2.20 -11.96
C ASN A 77 5.74 -2.63 -10.61
N PHE A 78 5.76 -1.73 -9.63
CA PHE A 78 6.14 -2.06 -8.27
C PHE A 78 5.23 -3.15 -7.70
N TYR A 79 3.91 -2.97 -7.66
CA TYR A 79 3.00 -3.96 -7.07
C TYR A 79 3.03 -5.30 -7.82
N LEU A 80 3.11 -5.30 -9.15
CA LEU A 80 3.30 -6.52 -9.95
C LEU A 80 4.60 -7.25 -9.57
N SER A 81 5.73 -6.52 -9.43
CA SER A 81 7.00 -7.11 -8.98
C SER A 81 6.94 -7.66 -7.55
N GLN A 82 5.98 -7.18 -6.76
CA GLN A 82 5.72 -7.62 -5.40
C GLN A 82 4.70 -8.77 -5.36
N GLY A 83 4.27 -9.32 -6.50
CA GLY A 83 3.36 -10.46 -6.58
C GLY A 83 1.88 -10.10 -6.38
N PHE A 84 1.52 -8.81 -6.50
CA PHE A 84 0.12 -8.45 -6.65
C PHE A 84 -0.33 -8.73 -8.08
N GLU A 85 -1.59 -9.14 -8.23
CA GLU A 85 -2.23 -9.40 -9.51
C GLU A 85 -3.36 -8.40 -9.75
N ILE A 86 -3.62 -8.06 -11.02
CA ILE A 86 -4.76 -7.22 -11.38
C ILE A 86 -6.01 -8.09 -11.36
N VAL A 87 -6.98 -7.72 -10.52
CA VAL A 87 -8.27 -8.42 -10.39
C VAL A 87 -9.32 -7.77 -11.27
N SER A 88 -9.33 -6.44 -11.34
CA SER A 88 -10.23 -5.68 -12.21
C SER A 88 -9.67 -4.30 -12.54
N GLN A 89 -10.26 -3.67 -13.55
CA GLN A 89 -10.02 -2.28 -13.93
C GLN A 89 -11.34 -1.51 -13.86
N VAL A 90 -11.29 -0.30 -13.32
CA VAL A 90 -12.40 0.65 -13.31
C VAL A 90 -11.93 1.91 -14.00
N ASP A 91 -12.66 2.34 -15.03
CA ASP A 91 -12.44 3.61 -15.70
C ASP A 91 -13.35 4.67 -15.09
N ASP A 92 -12.79 5.85 -14.81
CA ASP A 92 -13.51 7.00 -14.26
C ASP A 92 -12.96 8.32 -14.83
N GLU A 93 -13.57 9.44 -14.44
CA GLU A 93 -13.17 10.79 -14.88
C GLU A 93 -11.74 11.17 -14.42
N LEU A 94 -11.18 10.43 -13.46
CA LEU A 94 -9.84 10.65 -12.91
C LEU A 94 -8.77 9.79 -13.61
N GLY A 95 -9.14 9.08 -14.66
CA GLY A 95 -8.23 8.24 -15.45
C GLY A 95 -8.18 6.77 -15.02
N GLY A 96 -9.08 6.36 -14.11
CA GLY A 96 -9.28 4.97 -13.73
C GLY A 96 -8.20 4.36 -12.82
N TYR A 97 -8.50 3.19 -12.28
CA TYR A 97 -7.61 2.41 -11.44
C TYR A 97 -7.74 0.90 -11.68
N TYR A 98 -6.65 0.20 -11.43
CA TYR A 98 -6.63 -1.25 -11.24
C TYR A 98 -6.93 -1.58 -9.77
N TYR A 99 -7.88 -2.47 -9.53
CA TYR A 99 -7.97 -3.16 -8.25
C TYR A 99 -7.01 -4.35 -8.28
N MET A 100 -6.05 -4.35 -7.35
CA MET A 100 -5.01 -5.37 -7.28
C MET A 100 -5.10 -6.12 -5.95
N SER A 101 -4.77 -7.41 -5.97
CA SER A 101 -4.73 -8.24 -4.76
C SER A 101 -3.45 -9.06 -4.68
N PHE A 102 -3.07 -9.37 -3.45
CA PHE A 102 -2.03 -10.32 -3.11
C PHE A 102 -2.62 -11.36 -2.15
N SER A 103 -2.21 -12.61 -2.30
CA SER A 103 -2.50 -13.68 -1.34
C SER A 103 -1.28 -14.59 -1.24
N ALA A 104 -0.84 -14.85 -0.01
CA ALA A 104 0.25 -15.78 0.24
C ALA A 104 -0.17 -17.18 -0.21
N GLN A 105 0.66 -17.82 -1.03
CA GLN A 105 0.45 -19.22 -1.41
C GLN A 105 0.74 -20.09 -0.18
N THR A 106 -0.21 -20.98 0.14
CA THR A 106 -0.11 -21.92 1.27
C THR A 106 0.74 -23.13 0.90
#